data_AF-A0A1M5SM57-F1
#
_entry.id   AF-A0A1M5SM57-F1
#
_cell.length_a   1.000
_cell.length_b   1.000
_cell.length_c   1.000
_cell.angle_alpha   90.00
_cell.angle_beta   90.00
_cell.angle_gamma   90.00
#
_symmetry.space_group_name_H-M   'P 1'
#
loop_
_entity.id
_entity.type
_entity.pdbx_description
1 polymer ?
#
loop_
_entity_poly.entity_id
_entity_poly.type
_entity_poly.pdbx_seq_one_letter_code
_entity_poly.pdbx_strand_id
1 'polypeptide(L)'
;MNIQKPNIVIVVQGENFFNFFKNEVEKIWPTHSIYFLVNYSGQVLYKFNYPVNTDLLEFPYITEPSWKNYKEDIGYVWHLENMEAVKTDYSNTAIVKSAEKIIFMCPFLCSADAAAFEILINQTLDKADKRCLYCSAESFDREKIKLSMKNPVAITDEFFQNTLKSHTAKRFFEYNFNFNSCILFRPALQKAGILKSDFVFTKYVFQIFYALKNKSDFSNDDMHNMIYYWKGTGLYPEASSLYSPTIVKNLIDAGLIEDNGNGTEDNKHYDFTKQGKALFKFINPECWDIDMLGKLIVWQDNWPESKKEMEDYLVQFFRKQMEFNG
;
A
#
# COMPACT_ATOMS: atom_id res chain seq x y z
N MET A 1 33.90 33.21 -11.73
CA MET A 1 33.66 32.11 -10.77
C MET A 1 32.34 31.47 -11.14
N ASN A 2 32.33 30.20 -11.56
CA ASN A 2 31.08 29.45 -11.74
C ASN A 2 30.52 29.18 -10.34
N ILE A 3 29.52 29.94 -9.92
CA ILE A 3 28.79 29.67 -8.69
C ILE A 3 27.94 28.43 -9.00
N GLN A 4 28.29 27.30 -8.39
CA GLN A 4 27.50 26.08 -8.51
C GLN A 4 26.11 26.36 -7.96
N LYS A 5 25.07 26.16 -8.78
CA LYS A 5 23.69 26.37 -8.36
C LYS A 5 23.34 25.34 -7.27
N PRO A 6 22.57 25.72 -6.23
CA PRO A 6 22.05 24.77 -5.27
C PRO A 6 21.09 23.76 -5.92
N ASN A 7 21.08 22.54 -5.41
CA ASN A 7 20.27 21.45 -5.95
C ASN A 7 18.86 21.43 -5.33
N ILE A 8 17.83 21.36 -6.18
CA ILE A 8 16.47 20.96 -5.78
C ILE A 8 16.21 19.57 -6.37
N VAL A 9 15.75 18.65 -5.53
CA VAL A 9 15.27 17.34 -5.96
C VAL A 9 13.74 17.34 -5.90
N ILE A 10 13.11 16.98 -7.00
CA ILE A 10 11.66 16.90 -7.14
C ILE A 10 11.29 15.43 -7.31
N VAL A 11 10.43 14.93 -6.42
CA VAL A 11 9.96 13.54 -6.44
C VAL A 11 8.54 13.51 -6.99
N VAL A 12 8.30 12.70 -8.02
CA VAL A 12 6.99 12.59 -8.70
C VAL A 12 6.58 11.14 -8.91
N GLN A 13 5.26 10.91 -8.96
CA GLN A 13 4.67 9.56 -9.02
C GLN A 13 4.97 8.84 -10.34
N GLY A 14 5.10 9.58 -11.44
CA GLY A 14 5.35 8.99 -12.74
C GLY A 14 5.50 9.99 -13.87
N GLU A 15 5.73 9.47 -15.07
CA GLU A 15 6.11 10.27 -16.24
C GLU A 15 5.07 11.32 -16.63
N ASN A 16 3.78 11.04 -16.45
CA ASN A 16 2.71 12.00 -16.70
C ASN A 16 2.86 13.26 -15.83
N PHE A 17 3.18 13.09 -14.55
CA PHE A 17 3.40 14.20 -13.63
C PHE A 17 4.72 14.91 -13.91
N PHE A 18 5.78 14.17 -14.21
CA PHE A 18 7.05 14.74 -14.65
C PHE A 18 6.85 15.68 -15.86
N ASN A 19 6.15 15.23 -16.90
CA ASN A 19 5.86 16.02 -18.09
C ASN A 19 4.99 17.24 -17.80
N PHE A 20 4.07 17.14 -16.84
CA PHE A 20 3.27 18.26 -16.38
C PHE A 20 4.10 19.33 -15.66
N PHE A 21 4.99 18.92 -14.75
CA PHE A 21 5.71 19.83 -13.86
C PHE A 21 6.97 20.43 -14.47
N LYS A 22 7.70 19.70 -15.34
CA LYS A 22 9.05 20.09 -15.79
C LYS A 22 9.15 21.51 -16.35
N ASN A 23 8.13 21.99 -17.07
CA ASN A 23 8.15 23.32 -17.67
C ASN A 23 7.81 24.45 -16.68
N GLU A 24 7.21 24.13 -15.54
CA GLU A 24 6.80 25.12 -14.54
C GLU A 24 7.86 25.27 -13.44
N VAL A 25 8.56 24.19 -13.07
CA VAL A 25 9.52 24.20 -11.96
C VAL A 25 10.71 25.15 -12.20
N GLU A 26 11.23 25.22 -13.43
CA GLU A 26 12.38 26.08 -13.75
C GLU A 26 12.00 27.56 -13.75
N LYS A 27 10.72 27.88 -14.05
CA LYS A 27 10.19 29.24 -13.92
C LYS A 27 10.04 29.66 -12.47
N ILE A 28 9.76 28.72 -11.57
CA ILE A 28 9.57 28.98 -10.13
C ILE A 28 10.92 29.05 -9.41
N TRP A 29 11.88 28.20 -9.77
CA TRP A 29 13.21 28.14 -9.15
C TRP A 29 14.37 28.30 -10.15
N PRO A 30 14.46 29.45 -10.86
CA PRO A 30 15.45 29.65 -11.93
C PRO A 30 16.91 29.66 -11.45
N THR A 31 17.13 29.88 -10.15
CA THR A 31 18.45 29.95 -9.53
C THR A 31 19.00 28.59 -9.05
N HIS A 32 18.24 27.51 -9.21
CA HIS A 32 18.61 26.17 -8.73
C HIS A 32 18.92 25.24 -9.90
N SER A 33 19.73 24.20 -9.64
CA SER A 33 19.81 23.02 -10.50
C SER A 33 18.72 22.05 -10.09
N ILE A 34 17.84 21.69 -11.01
CA ILE A 34 16.63 20.92 -10.72
C ILE A 34 16.80 19.49 -11.18
N TYR A 35 16.56 18.55 -10.27
CA TYR A 35 16.64 17.12 -10.52
C TYR A 35 15.28 16.47 -10.25
N PHE A 36 14.85 15.53 -11.09
CA PHE A 36 13.62 14.77 -10.89
C PHE A 36 13.91 13.30 -10.61
N LEU A 37 13.22 12.78 -9.60
CA LEU A 37 13.06 11.36 -9.33
C LEU A 37 11.65 10.94 -9.75
N VAL A 38 11.55 10.10 -10.78
CA VAL A 38 10.28 9.67 -11.38
C VAL A 38 9.98 8.21 -11.00
N ASN A 39 8.71 7.87 -10.79
CA ASN A 39 8.25 6.53 -10.36
C ASN A 39 8.67 6.15 -8.94
N TYR A 40 8.86 7.16 -8.08
CA TYR A 40 9.22 6.97 -6.68
C TYR A 40 8.00 6.90 -5.74
N SER A 41 6.79 7.21 -6.23
CA SER A 41 5.56 6.87 -5.51
C SER A 41 4.80 5.75 -6.23
N GLY A 42 4.65 4.63 -5.53
CA GLY A 42 3.99 3.40 -5.97
C GLY A 42 4.95 2.21 -6.14
N GLN A 43 4.40 0.99 -5.99
CA GLN A 43 4.88 -0.41 -6.19
C GLN A 43 6.37 -0.80 -6.09
N VAL A 44 7.29 0.07 -6.46
CA VAL A 44 8.74 -0.13 -6.42
C VAL A 44 9.24 -0.01 -4.98
N LEU A 45 9.08 1.12 -4.28
CA LEU A 45 9.60 1.27 -2.91
C LEU A 45 8.83 0.50 -1.81
N TYR A 46 7.66 -0.07 -2.12
CA TYR A 46 6.70 -0.61 -1.14
C TYR A 46 6.66 -2.13 -1.08
N LYS A 47 7.82 -2.78 -1.08
CA LYS A 47 7.87 -4.22 -0.84
C LYS A 47 8.26 -4.46 0.60
N PHE A 48 7.39 -5.16 1.34
CA PHE A 48 7.72 -5.61 2.67
C PHE A 48 8.91 -6.55 2.65
N ASN A 49 9.79 -6.41 3.64
CA ASN A 49 10.90 -7.30 3.89
C ASN A 49 10.51 -8.30 4.98
N TYR A 50 9.79 -9.34 4.59
CA TYR A 50 9.41 -10.39 5.52
C TYR A 50 10.61 -11.20 6.00
N PRO A 51 10.60 -11.74 7.24
CA PRO A 51 11.59 -12.69 7.69
C PRO A 51 11.68 -13.90 6.75
N VAL A 52 12.91 -14.31 6.41
CA VAL A 52 13.17 -15.45 5.51
C VAL A 52 13.16 -16.77 6.27
N ASN A 53 13.74 -16.80 7.48
CA ASN A 53 13.77 -17.99 8.32
C ASN A 53 12.62 -17.95 9.32
N THR A 54 11.62 -18.79 9.11
CA THR A 54 10.42 -18.86 9.96
C THR A 54 10.58 -19.81 11.15
N ASP A 55 11.57 -20.71 11.14
CA ASP A 55 11.72 -21.78 12.12
C ASP A 55 12.12 -21.27 13.52
N LEU A 56 12.66 -20.05 13.58
CA LEU A 56 13.10 -19.38 14.81
C LEU A 56 12.08 -18.38 15.35
N LEU A 57 10.92 -18.24 14.70
CA LEU A 57 9.92 -17.24 15.07
C LEU A 57 8.82 -17.85 15.93
N GLU A 58 8.40 -17.10 16.94
CA GLU A 58 7.18 -17.40 17.69
C GLU A 58 5.96 -16.83 16.95
N PHE A 59 4.93 -17.66 16.80
CA PHE A 59 3.67 -17.28 16.17
C PHE A 59 2.54 -17.16 17.20
N PRO A 60 1.61 -16.18 17.07
CA PRO A 60 1.55 -15.18 16.00
C PRO A 60 2.69 -14.15 16.07
N TYR A 61 3.31 -13.89 14.92
CA TYR A 61 4.47 -13.03 14.82
C TYR A 61 4.05 -11.57 14.63
N ILE A 62 4.42 -10.69 15.55
CA ILE A 62 4.09 -9.27 15.53
C ILE A 62 5.36 -8.43 15.60
N THR A 63 5.56 -7.53 14.64
CA THR A 63 6.69 -6.60 14.61
C THR A 63 6.33 -5.34 13.84
N GLU A 64 7.20 -4.33 13.93
CA GLU A 64 7.17 -3.20 13.01
C GLU A 64 7.39 -3.65 11.56
N PRO A 65 6.65 -3.07 10.60
CA PRO A 65 6.91 -3.28 9.19
C PRO A 65 8.35 -2.94 8.84
N SER A 66 8.96 -3.80 8.03
CA SER A 66 10.23 -3.50 7.41
C SER A 66 10.08 -3.48 5.90
N TRP A 67 10.88 -2.64 5.26
CA TRP A 67 10.83 -2.39 3.82
C TRP A 67 12.07 -3.00 3.17
N LYS A 68 11.91 -3.57 1.97
CA LYS A 68 13.06 -3.99 1.17
C LYS A 68 13.92 -2.77 0.92
N ASN A 69 15.18 -2.86 1.31
CA ASN A 69 16.17 -1.85 1.00
C ASN A 69 16.65 -2.09 -0.43
N TYR A 70 16.40 -1.13 -1.31
CA TYR A 70 16.91 -1.18 -2.66
C TYR A 70 18.33 -0.64 -2.65
N LYS A 71 19.30 -1.57 -2.57
CA LYS A 71 20.72 -1.25 -2.70
C LYS A 71 21.10 -0.74 -4.10
N GLU A 72 20.26 -0.99 -5.09
CA GLU A 72 20.40 -0.50 -6.45
C GLU A 72 19.39 0.63 -6.68
N ASP A 73 19.85 1.66 -7.37
CA ASP A 73 19.03 2.81 -7.77
C ASP A 73 17.85 2.35 -8.63
N ILE A 74 16.65 2.41 -8.05
CA ILE A 74 15.40 1.83 -8.62
C ILE A 74 14.76 2.68 -9.72
N GLY A 75 15.49 3.69 -10.19
CA GLY A 75 15.03 4.64 -11.18
C GLY A 75 16.17 5.51 -11.68
N TYR A 76 15.81 6.47 -12.53
CA TYR A 76 16.74 7.39 -13.16
C TYR A 76 16.54 8.79 -12.62
N VAL A 77 17.65 9.52 -12.50
CA VAL A 77 17.65 10.95 -12.18
C VAL A 77 17.60 11.74 -13.48
N TRP A 78 16.59 12.60 -13.64
CA TRP A 78 16.56 13.57 -14.72
C TRP A 78 17.08 14.92 -14.23
N HIS A 79 18.02 15.52 -14.94
CA HIS A 79 18.43 16.90 -14.71
C HIS A 79 17.69 17.81 -15.68
N LEU A 80 17.05 18.85 -15.16
CA LEU A 80 16.38 19.87 -15.96
C LEU A 80 17.28 21.09 -16.07
N GLU A 81 17.65 21.44 -17.30
CA GLU A 81 18.45 22.62 -17.60
C GLU A 81 17.98 23.25 -18.91
N ASN A 82 17.73 24.57 -18.90
CA ASN A 82 17.26 25.32 -20.08
C ASN A 82 15.98 24.74 -20.70
N MET A 83 15.04 24.33 -19.85
CA MET A 83 13.76 23.70 -20.21
C MET A 83 13.89 22.31 -20.88
N GLU A 84 15.11 21.75 -20.92
CA GLU A 84 15.38 20.42 -21.45
C GLU A 84 15.71 19.46 -20.31
N ALA A 85 15.06 18.29 -20.32
CA ALA A 85 15.33 17.26 -19.35
C ALA A 85 16.29 16.22 -19.92
N VAL A 86 17.43 16.07 -19.27
CA VAL A 86 18.48 15.13 -19.63
C VAL A 86 18.54 14.04 -18.58
N LYS A 87 18.48 12.79 -19.04
CA LYS A 87 18.69 11.63 -18.18
C LYS A 87 20.15 11.57 -17.73
N THR A 88 20.40 11.35 -16.45
CA THR A 88 21.75 11.31 -15.88
C THR A 88 22.10 9.93 -15.33
N ASP A 89 23.39 9.70 -15.12
CA ASP A 89 23.92 8.51 -14.44
C ASP A 89 24.12 8.75 -12.93
N TYR A 90 23.52 9.82 -12.38
CA TYR A 90 23.61 10.10 -10.96
C TYR A 90 22.82 9.08 -10.14
N SER A 91 23.38 8.73 -8.98
CA SER A 91 22.67 7.92 -8.00
C SER A 91 21.53 8.72 -7.36
N ASN A 92 20.37 8.10 -7.17
CA ASN A 92 19.21 8.73 -6.54
C ASN A 92 19.53 9.06 -5.08
N THR A 93 20.25 8.18 -4.39
CA THR A 93 20.68 8.45 -3.00
C THR A 93 21.67 9.61 -2.94
N ALA A 94 22.64 9.66 -3.86
CA ALA A 94 23.62 10.74 -3.89
C ALA A 94 22.95 12.10 -4.17
N ILE A 95 22.02 12.16 -5.14
CA ILE A 95 21.35 13.41 -5.48
C ILE A 95 20.46 13.91 -4.35
N VAL A 96 19.72 13.00 -3.69
CA VAL A 96 18.87 13.34 -2.53
C VAL A 96 19.71 13.85 -1.37
N LYS A 97 20.84 13.19 -1.05
CA LYS A 97 21.76 13.65 0.01
C LYS A 97 22.33 15.05 -0.27
N SER A 98 22.61 15.35 -1.53
CA SER A 98 23.16 16.64 -1.97
C SER A 98 22.13 17.78 -2.03
N ALA A 99 20.83 17.47 -1.93
CA ALA A 99 19.77 18.42 -2.16
C ALA A 99 19.70 19.50 -1.07
N GLU A 100 19.53 20.76 -1.47
CA GLU A 100 19.13 21.83 -0.55
C GLU A 100 17.65 21.67 -0.17
N LYS A 101 16.81 21.26 -1.14
CA LYS A 101 15.38 21.00 -0.94
C LYS A 101 14.98 19.73 -1.67
N ILE A 102 14.13 18.95 -1.02
CA ILE A 102 13.52 17.76 -1.59
C ILE A 102 12.02 17.97 -1.56
N ILE A 103 11.39 18.06 -2.73
CA ILE A 103 9.99 18.43 -2.88
C ILE A 103 9.23 17.28 -3.48
N PHE A 104 8.31 16.69 -2.72
CA PHE A 104 7.36 15.74 -3.25
C PHE A 104 6.19 16.46 -3.94
N MET A 105 6.03 16.24 -5.24
CA MET A 105 4.96 16.86 -6.02
C MET A 105 3.87 15.85 -6.34
N CYS A 106 2.70 16.06 -5.75
CA CYS A 106 1.49 15.27 -5.97
C CYS A 106 0.30 16.22 -6.15
N PRO A 107 -0.51 16.13 -7.22
CA PRO A 107 -1.70 16.99 -7.35
C PRO A 107 -2.68 16.80 -6.19
N PHE A 108 -2.78 15.55 -5.72
CA PHE A 108 -3.56 15.14 -4.57
C PHE A 108 -2.70 14.19 -3.71
N LEU A 109 -2.40 14.59 -2.47
CA LEU A 109 -1.64 13.75 -1.55
C LEU A 109 -2.54 12.62 -1.03
N CYS A 110 -2.32 11.39 -1.50
CA CYS A 110 -2.96 10.22 -0.89
C CYS A 110 -2.06 9.57 0.16
N SER A 111 -2.66 8.71 1.00
CA SER A 111 -1.95 8.05 2.11
C SER A 111 -0.81 7.15 1.65
N ALA A 112 -0.96 6.47 0.51
CA ALA A 112 0.14 5.71 -0.07
C ALA A 112 1.32 6.64 -0.37
N ASP A 113 1.09 7.72 -1.13
CA ASP A 113 2.14 8.63 -1.57
C ASP A 113 2.96 9.24 -0.43
N ALA A 114 2.29 9.67 0.65
CA ALA A 114 2.98 10.18 1.84
C ALA A 114 3.98 9.15 2.41
N ALA A 115 3.57 7.87 2.48
CA ALA A 115 4.43 6.79 2.95
C ALA A 115 5.57 6.45 1.97
N ALA A 116 5.37 6.57 0.64
CA ALA A 116 6.48 6.40 -0.33
C ALA A 116 7.58 7.38 -0.01
N PHE A 117 7.15 8.63 0.14
CA PHE A 117 8.07 9.72 0.33
C PHE A 117 8.79 9.57 1.66
N GLU A 118 8.09 9.20 2.73
CA GLU A 118 8.72 8.87 4.01
C GLU A 118 9.74 7.73 3.88
N ILE A 119 9.39 6.62 3.21
CA ILE A 119 10.30 5.48 3.00
C ILE A 119 11.54 5.92 2.22
N LEU A 120 11.38 6.65 1.12
CA LEU A 120 12.49 7.20 0.33
C LEU A 120 13.41 8.04 1.21
N ILE A 121 12.84 8.96 1.98
CA ILE A 121 13.60 9.86 2.85
C ILE A 121 14.33 9.08 3.94
N ASN A 122 13.67 8.13 4.60
CA ASN A 122 14.30 7.32 5.66
C ASN A 122 15.40 6.39 5.10
N GLN A 123 15.24 5.86 3.88
CA GLN A 123 16.27 5.02 3.25
C GLN A 123 17.47 5.82 2.73
N THR A 124 17.31 7.11 2.45
CA THR A 124 18.36 7.95 1.86
C THR A 124 19.03 8.89 2.86
N LEU A 125 18.26 9.47 3.80
CA LEU A 125 18.71 10.47 4.77
C LEU A 125 18.65 9.99 6.23
N ASP A 126 18.26 8.73 6.47
CA ASP A 126 17.96 8.13 7.78
C ASP A 126 16.73 8.74 8.50
N LYS A 127 16.48 10.04 8.33
CA LYS A 127 15.31 10.74 8.87
C LYS A 127 14.98 11.97 8.04
N ALA A 128 13.69 12.29 7.95
CA ALA A 128 13.22 13.56 7.44
C ALA A 128 13.77 14.77 8.20
N ASP A 129 14.11 15.83 7.47
CA ASP A 129 14.54 17.11 8.01
C ASP A 129 13.77 18.27 7.35
N LYS A 130 14.12 19.51 7.75
CA LYS A 130 13.47 20.75 7.27
C LYS A 130 13.55 20.99 5.76
N ARG A 131 14.39 20.24 5.03
CA ARG A 131 14.53 20.33 3.57
C ARG A 131 13.49 19.49 2.85
N CYS A 132 12.79 18.60 3.55
CA CYS A 132 11.77 17.72 3.01
C CYS A 132 10.42 18.45 2.98
N LEU A 133 9.93 18.71 1.78
CA LEU A 133 8.71 19.48 1.52
C LEU A 133 7.77 18.70 0.60
N TYR A 134 6.52 19.13 0.53
CA TYR A 134 5.56 18.63 -0.45
C TYR A 134 4.71 19.76 -1.04
N CYS A 135 4.19 19.50 -2.24
CA CYS A 135 3.21 20.34 -2.92
C CYS A 135 1.97 19.49 -3.18
N SER A 136 0.83 19.90 -2.62
CA SER A 136 -0.50 19.34 -2.90
C SER A 136 -1.45 20.48 -3.27
N ALA A 137 -2.26 20.31 -4.30
CA ALA A 137 -3.24 21.31 -4.75
C ALA A 137 -4.69 20.93 -4.41
N GLU A 138 -4.88 19.71 -3.88
CA GLU A 138 -6.19 19.09 -3.61
C GLU A 138 -7.12 19.10 -4.84
N SER A 139 -6.55 19.28 -6.03
CA SER A 139 -7.26 19.33 -7.29
C SER A 139 -6.28 19.17 -8.47
N PHE A 140 -6.83 18.93 -9.66
CA PHE A 140 -6.07 18.97 -10.91
C PHE A 140 -6.08 20.35 -11.57
N ASP A 141 -6.47 21.40 -10.85
CA ASP A 141 -6.47 22.77 -11.36
C ASP A 141 -5.03 23.27 -11.47
N ARG A 142 -4.64 23.65 -12.70
CA ARG A 142 -3.26 24.05 -13.00
C ARG A 142 -2.80 25.28 -12.22
N GLU A 143 -3.67 26.25 -11.96
CA GLU A 143 -3.29 27.46 -11.23
C GLU A 143 -3.14 27.18 -9.74
N LYS A 144 -4.00 26.32 -9.16
CA LYS A 144 -3.83 25.85 -7.78
C LYS A 144 -2.53 25.05 -7.61
N ILE A 145 -2.20 24.21 -8.59
CA ILE A 145 -0.94 23.47 -8.59
C ILE A 145 0.26 24.41 -8.66
N LYS A 146 0.26 25.42 -9.54
CA LYS A 146 1.33 26.42 -9.58
C LYS A 146 1.45 27.19 -8.27
N LEU A 147 0.31 27.50 -7.63
CA LEU A 147 0.30 28.20 -6.34
C LEU A 147 0.92 27.34 -5.24
N SER A 148 0.63 26.05 -5.18
CA SER A 148 1.25 25.13 -4.21
C SER A 148 2.75 24.95 -4.48
N MET A 149 3.17 24.90 -5.75
CA MET A 149 4.59 24.87 -6.11
C MET A 149 5.37 26.11 -5.63
N LYS A 150 4.75 27.29 -5.61
CA LYS A 150 5.38 28.51 -5.08
C LYS A 150 5.52 28.50 -3.56
N ASN A 151 4.66 27.75 -2.87
CA ASN A 151 4.59 27.70 -1.41
C ASN A 151 4.62 26.24 -0.93
N PRO A 152 5.72 25.50 -1.17
CA PRO A 152 5.84 24.13 -0.71
C PRO A 152 5.78 24.07 0.81
N VAL A 153 5.09 23.06 1.33
CA VAL A 153 4.82 22.90 2.76
C VAL A 153 5.78 21.84 3.33
N ALA A 154 6.24 22.02 4.57
CA ALA A 154 7.09 21.02 5.21
C ALA A 154 6.32 19.72 5.46
N ILE A 155 6.98 18.55 5.32
CA ILE A 155 6.31 17.28 5.62
C ILE A 155 5.94 17.11 7.10
N THR A 156 6.45 17.97 7.97
CA THR A 156 6.04 18.05 9.38
C THR A 156 4.68 18.73 9.58
N ASP A 157 4.07 19.25 8.51
CA ASP A 157 2.71 19.78 8.53
C ASP A 157 1.68 18.72 8.99
N GLU A 158 0.66 19.19 9.70
CA GLU A 158 -0.34 18.34 10.33
C GLU A 158 -1.07 17.45 9.31
N PHE A 159 -1.40 17.98 8.13
CA PHE A 159 -2.10 17.21 7.11
C PHE A 159 -1.26 16.05 6.58
N PHE A 160 0.02 16.31 6.28
CA PHE A 160 0.95 15.27 5.85
C PHE A 160 1.16 14.23 6.96
N GLN A 161 1.38 14.67 8.19
CA GLN A 161 1.63 13.78 9.33
C GLN A 161 0.40 12.90 9.66
N ASN A 162 -0.82 13.44 9.61
CA ASN A 162 -2.04 12.66 9.83
C ASN A 162 -2.26 11.64 8.71
N THR A 163 -2.03 12.05 7.46
CA THR A 163 -2.08 11.16 6.29
C THR A 163 -1.08 10.00 6.43
N LEU A 164 0.13 10.30 6.89
CA LEU A 164 1.18 9.32 7.10
C LEU A 164 0.84 8.35 8.24
N LYS A 165 0.41 8.85 9.40
CA LYS A 165 0.01 8.02 10.57
C LYS A 165 -1.07 7.00 10.19
N SER A 166 -2.12 7.47 9.51
CA SER A 166 -3.20 6.61 9.01
C SER A 166 -2.63 5.51 8.09
N HIS A 167 -1.73 5.85 7.18
CA HIS A 167 -1.09 4.84 6.34
C HIS A 167 -0.21 3.87 7.13
N THR A 168 0.57 4.36 8.09
CA THR A 168 1.47 3.55 8.92
C THR A 168 0.69 2.48 9.69
N ALA A 169 -0.44 2.84 10.29
CA ALA A 169 -1.35 1.89 10.93
C ALA A 169 -1.83 0.80 9.97
N LYS A 170 -2.26 1.19 8.76
CA LYS A 170 -2.68 0.26 7.71
C LYS A 170 -1.57 -0.71 7.32
N ARG A 171 -0.33 -0.22 7.18
CA ARG A 171 0.84 -1.04 6.81
C ARG A 171 1.25 -1.96 7.95
N PHE A 172 1.19 -1.50 9.20
CA PHE A 172 1.40 -2.33 10.39
C PHE A 172 0.46 -3.53 10.38
N PHE A 173 -0.84 -3.29 10.18
CA PHE A 173 -1.82 -4.37 10.09
C PHE A 173 -1.52 -5.31 8.93
N GLU A 174 -1.34 -4.78 7.72
CA GLU A 174 -1.15 -5.62 6.51
C GLU A 174 0.15 -6.43 6.54
N TYR A 175 1.24 -5.86 7.05
CA TYR A 175 2.51 -6.56 7.21
C TYR A 175 2.30 -7.81 8.08
N ASN A 176 1.80 -7.59 9.30
CA ASN A 176 1.65 -8.64 10.29
C ASN A 176 0.56 -9.64 9.87
N PHE A 177 -0.59 -9.18 9.37
CA PHE A 177 -1.65 -10.05 8.90
C PHE A 177 -1.20 -10.94 7.75
N ASN A 178 -0.60 -10.36 6.69
CA ASN A 178 -0.21 -11.15 5.52
C ASN A 178 0.89 -12.16 5.87
N PHE A 179 1.89 -11.78 6.68
CA PHE A 179 2.96 -12.69 7.07
C PHE A 179 2.44 -13.88 7.87
N ASN A 180 1.62 -13.63 8.89
CA ASN A 180 0.99 -14.69 9.67
C ASN A 180 0.08 -15.55 8.79
N SER A 181 -0.73 -14.94 7.92
CA SER A 181 -1.61 -15.67 7.01
C SER A 181 -0.86 -16.63 6.09
N CYS A 182 0.29 -16.21 5.53
CA CYS A 182 1.13 -17.05 4.67
C CYS A 182 1.58 -18.35 5.36
N ILE A 183 1.78 -18.29 6.67
CA ILE A 183 2.38 -19.38 7.45
C ILE A 183 1.30 -20.20 8.12
N LEU A 184 0.37 -19.55 8.80
CA LEU A 184 -0.61 -20.19 9.68
C LEU A 184 -1.83 -20.75 8.92
N PHE A 185 -2.18 -20.22 7.75
CA PHE A 185 -3.20 -20.84 6.89
C PHE A 185 -2.64 -21.90 5.94
N ARG A 186 -1.32 -22.00 5.76
CA ARG A 186 -0.71 -22.96 4.84
C ARG A 186 -1.11 -24.42 5.13
N PRO A 187 -1.10 -24.90 6.38
CA PRO A 187 -1.55 -26.27 6.66
C PRO A 187 -3.01 -26.50 6.27
N ALA A 188 -3.89 -25.52 6.49
CA ALA A 188 -5.31 -25.61 6.11
C ALA A 188 -5.49 -25.66 4.58
N LEU A 189 -4.75 -24.81 3.85
CA LEU A 189 -4.72 -24.83 2.38
C LEU A 189 -4.25 -26.19 1.84
N GLN A 190 -3.16 -26.73 2.40
CA GLN A 190 -2.63 -28.03 2.00
C GLN A 190 -3.62 -29.18 2.28
N LYS A 191 -4.25 -29.20 3.46
CA LYS A 191 -5.31 -30.18 3.80
C LYS A 191 -6.52 -30.09 2.85
N ALA A 192 -6.83 -28.90 2.33
CA ALA A 192 -7.88 -28.69 1.33
C ALA A 192 -7.47 -29.05 -0.10
N GLY A 193 -6.21 -29.47 -0.33
CA GLY A 193 -5.68 -29.82 -1.65
C GLY A 193 -5.17 -28.62 -2.45
N ILE A 194 -4.96 -27.47 -1.83
CA ILE A 194 -4.42 -26.26 -2.46
C ILE A 194 -2.90 -26.26 -2.27
N LEU A 195 -2.19 -26.73 -3.29
CA LEU A 195 -0.74 -26.94 -3.24
C LEU A 195 0.06 -25.73 -3.76
N LYS A 196 -0.61 -24.70 -4.29
CA LYS A 196 0.05 -23.48 -4.75
C LYS A 196 0.62 -22.73 -3.54
N SER A 197 1.94 -22.58 -3.50
CA SER A 197 2.69 -22.01 -2.37
C SER A 197 2.46 -20.51 -2.17
N ASP A 198 1.97 -19.81 -3.20
CA ASP A 198 2.05 -18.35 -3.27
C ASP A 198 0.72 -17.67 -2.91
N PHE A 199 -0.34 -18.44 -2.67
CA PHE A 199 -1.63 -17.88 -2.26
C PHE A 199 -1.57 -17.39 -0.81
N VAL A 200 -2.08 -16.17 -0.60
CA VAL A 200 -2.11 -15.52 0.71
C VAL A 200 -3.52 -15.02 0.99
N PHE A 201 -4.06 -15.40 2.15
CA PHE A 201 -5.22 -14.73 2.70
C PHE A 201 -4.84 -13.34 3.18
N THR A 202 -5.10 -12.34 2.35
CA THR A 202 -5.07 -10.95 2.80
C THR A 202 -6.30 -10.65 3.65
N LYS A 203 -6.26 -9.54 4.37
CA LYS A 203 -7.36 -9.06 5.20
C LYS A 203 -8.70 -8.98 4.43
N TYR A 204 -8.67 -8.62 3.15
CA TYR A 204 -9.87 -8.59 2.31
C TYR A 204 -10.25 -9.99 1.83
N VAL A 205 -9.30 -10.72 1.23
CA VAL A 205 -9.55 -12.03 0.61
C VAL A 205 -10.19 -12.99 1.60
N PHE A 206 -9.71 -13.02 2.84
CA PHE A 206 -10.24 -13.89 3.89
C PHE A 206 -11.71 -13.58 4.22
N GLN A 207 -12.02 -12.31 4.52
CA GLN A 207 -13.38 -11.93 4.94
C GLN A 207 -14.39 -12.14 3.81
N ILE A 208 -14.00 -11.87 2.57
CA ILE A 208 -14.82 -12.08 1.37
C ILE A 208 -15.06 -13.56 1.14
N PHE A 209 -14.01 -14.38 1.19
CA PHE A 209 -14.12 -15.83 1.04
C PHE A 209 -15.13 -16.41 2.04
N TYR A 210 -15.11 -15.95 3.28
CA TYR A 210 -16.09 -16.36 4.30
C TYR A 210 -17.49 -15.77 4.10
N ALA A 211 -17.60 -14.50 3.72
CA ALA A 211 -18.90 -13.86 3.47
C ALA A 211 -19.68 -14.54 2.34
N LEU A 212 -18.97 -15.16 1.39
CA LEU A 212 -19.57 -15.90 0.29
C LEU A 212 -19.94 -17.35 0.66
N LYS A 213 -19.49 -17.90 1.79
CA LYS A 213 -19.57 -19.34 2.14
C LYS A 213 -20.93 -20.00 1.90
N ASN A 214 -22.03 -19.29 2.15
CA ASN A 214 -23.40 -19.81 2.03
C ASN A 214 -24.08 -19.45 0.69
N LYS A 215 -23.37 -18.78 -0.23
CA LYS A 215 -23.86 -18.49 -1.58
C LYS A 215 -23.53 -19.66 -2.50
N SER A 216 -24.53 -20.10 -3.26
CA SER A 216 -24.39 -21.16 -4.27
C SER A 216 -24.24 -20.63 -5.70
N ASP A 217 -24.29 -19.31 -5.87
CA ASP A 217 -24.01 -18.55 -7.09
C ASP A 217 -23.73 -17.10 -6.65
N PHE A 218 -22.66 -16.48 -7.15
CA PHE A 218 -22.35 -15.08 -6.89
C PHE A 218 -21.65 -14.42 -8.07
N SER A 219 -22.09 -13.21 -8.38
CA SER A 219 -21.59 -12.44 -9.53
C SER A 219 -20.32 -11.64 -9.20
N ASN A 220 -19.62 -11.19 -10.24
CA ASN A 220 -18.51 -10.24 -10.09
C ASN A 220 -19.01 -8.92 -9.46
N ASP A 221 -20.20 -8.47 -9.83
CA ASP A 221 -20.84 -7.29 -9.26
C ASP A 221 -21.20 -7.48 -7.77
N ASP A 222 -21.67 -8.67 -7.36
CA ASP A 222 -21.90 -8.98 -5.94
C ASP A 222 -20.62 -8.84 -5.12
N MET A 223 -19.51 -9.37 -5.64
CA MET A 223 -18.21 -9.27 -5.00
C MET A 223 -17.72 -7.82 -4.99
N HIS A 224 -17.86 -7.10 -6.11
CA HIS A 224 -17.48 -5.69 -6.21
C HIS A 224 -18.25 -4.85 -5.19
N ASN A 225 -19.58 -4.97 -5.15
CA ASN A 225 -20.44 -4.22 -4.24
C ASN A 225 -20.10 -4.53 -2.78
N MET A 226 -19.86 -5.79 -2.45
CA MET A 226 -19.46 -6.18 -1.09
C MET A 226 -18.11 -5.57 -0.70
N ILE A 227 -17.14 -5.51 -1.61
CA ILE A 227 -15.80 -4.98 -1.37
C ILE A 227 -15.78 -3.46 -1.30
N TYR A 228 -16.60 -2.81 -2.14
CA TYR A 228 -16.67 -1.36 -2.26
C TYR A 228 -17.54 -0.74 -1.16
N TYR A 229 -18.62 -1.42 -0.77
CA TYR A 229 -19.59 -0.98 0.24
C TYR A 229 -19.59 -1.92 1.46
N TRP A 230 -18.41 -2.23 2.01
CA TRP A 230 -18.30 -3.17 3.12
C TRP A 230 -18.84 -2.54 4.41
N LYS A 231 -20.10 -2.84 4.72
CA LYS A 231 -20.84 -2.25 5.85
C LYS A 231 -20.53 -2.88 7.22
N GLY A 232 -20.10 -4.14 7.23
CA GLY A 232 -19.99 -4.90 8.48
C GLY A 232 -21.35 -5.05 9.17
N THR A 233 -21.34 -5.04 10.51
CA THR A 233 -22.55 -5.02 11.36
C THR A 233 -23.18 -3.64 11.49
N GLY A 234 -22.47 -2.58 11.06
CA GLY A 234 -22.85 -1.18 11.28
C GLY A 234 -22.34 -0.59 12.61
N LEU A 235 -21.59 -1.36 13.41
CA LEU A 235 -20.95 -0.85 14.63
C LEU A 235 -19.74 0.06 14.34
N TYR A 236 -19.08 -0.16 13.20
CA TYR A 236 -17.89 0.56 12.75
C TYR A 236 -18.15 1.30 11.43
N PRO A 237 -17.30 2.28 11.06
CA PRO A 237 -17.41 2.95 9.77
C PRO A 237 -17.39 1.98 8.58
N GLU A 238 -18.13 2.32 7.53
CA GLU A 238 -18.12 1.54 6.29
C GLU A 238 -16.73 1.58 5.66
N ALA A 239 -16.25 0.40 5.26
CA ALA A 239 -14.97 0.28 4.57
C ALA A 239 -15.18 0.12 3.07
N SER A 240 -14.25 0.66 2.30
CA SER A 240 -14.26 0.56 0.84
C SER A 240 -12.89 0.14 0.30
N SER A 241 -12.91 -0.55 -0.83
CA SER A 241 -11.70 -0.94 -1.54
C SER A 241 -11.93 -1.02 -3.05
N LEU A 242 -10.95 -0.53 -3.82
CA LEU A 242 -10.95 -0.62 -5.28
C LEU A 242 -10.35 -1.93 -5.80
N TYR A 243 -9.88 -2.82 -4.93
CA TYR A 243 -9.10 -4.01 -5.30
C TYR A 243 -9.94 -5.25 -5.66
N SER A 244 -11.23 -5.09 -6.01
CA SER A 244 -12.10 -6.24 -6.29
C SER A 244 -11.59 -7.18 -7.39
N PRO A 245 -11.04 -6.70 -8.53
CA PRO A 245 -10.61 -7.60 -9.60
C PRO A 245 -9.43 -8.48 -9.19
N THR A 246 -8.48 -7.94 -8.41
CA THR A 246 -7.32 -8.69 -7.91
C THR A 246 -7.73 -9.77 -6.92
N ILE A 247 -8.73 -9.49 -6.06
CA ILE A 247 -9.22 -10.47 -5.08
C ILE A 247 -9.86 -11.66 -5.81
N VAL A 248 -10.74 -11.40 -6.77
CA VAL A 248 -11.39 -12.45 -7.58
C VAL A 248 -10.36 -13.28 -8.32
N LYS A 249 -9.42 -12.61 -9.00
CA LYS A 249 -8.32 -13.29 -9.69
C LYS A 249 -7.51 -14.18 -8.75
N ASN A 250 -7.17 -13.72 -7.54
CA ASN A 250 -6.42 -14.51 -6.57
C ASN A 250 -7.17 -15.76 -6.11
N LEU A 251 -8.50 -15.67 -5.92
CA LEU A 251 -9.34 -16.83 -5.55
C LEU A 251 -9.42 -17.85 -6.70
N ILE A 252 -9.59 -17.39 -7.94
CA ILE A 252 -9.60 -18.25 -9.14
C ILE A 252 -8.23 -18.92 -9.31
N ASP A 253 -7.15 -18.14 -9.26
CA ASP A 253 -5.79 -18.64 -9.41
C ASP A 253 -5.44 -19.66 -8.32
N ALA A 254 -5.96 -19.51 -7.10
CA ALA A 254 -5.80 -20.49 -6.04
C ALA A 254 -6.67 -21.75 -6.20
N GLY A 255 -7.60 -21.76 -7.15
CA GLY A 255 -8.56 -22.84 -7.36
C GLY A 255 -9.62 -22.90 -6.25
N LEU A 256 -9.96 -21.77 -5.63
CA LEU A 256 -10.98 -21.67 -4.57
C LEU A 256 -12.37 -21.44 -5.13
N ILE A 257 -12.47 -20.69 -6.22
CA ILE A 257 -13.70 -20.42 -6.95
C ILE A 257 -13.48 -20.67 -8.45
N GLU A 258 -14.56 -20.94 -9.18
CA GLU A 258 -14.56 -21.15 -10.62
C GLU A 258 -15.78 -20.49 -11.27
N ASP A 259 -15.63 -20.07 -12.53
CA ASP A 259 -16.74 -19.56 -13.34
C ASP A 259 -17.77 -20.68 -13.55
N ASN A 260 -19.03 -20.43 -13.18
CA ASN A 260 -20.10 -21.43 -13.27
C ASN A 260 -20.86 -21.36 -14.61
N GLY A 261 -20.53 -20.41 -15.49
CA GLY A 261 -21.14 -20.25 -16.81
C GLY A 261 -22.53 -19.62 -16.81
N ASN A 262 -23.06 -19.22 -15.64
CA ASN A 262 -24.40 -18.61 -15.54
C ASN A 262 -24.41 -17.09 -15.82
N GLY A 263 -23.24 -16.47 -15.92
CA GLY A 263 -23.07 -15.01 -16.08
C GLY A 263 -22.86 -14.55 -17.52
N THR A 264 -22.64 -13.24 -17.69
CA THR A 264 -22.25 -12.61 -18.97
C THR A 264 -20.74 -12.36 -19.02
N GLU A 265 -20.22 -11.92 -20.16
CA GLU A 265 -18.81 -11.53 -20.28
C GLU A 265 -18.45 -10.37 -19.33
N ASP A 266 -19.37 -9.40 -19.20
CA ASP A 266 -19.19 -8.22 -18.33
C ASP A 266 -19.49 -8.49 -16.85
N ASN A 267 -20.30 -9.50 -16.55
CA ASN A 267 -20.64 -9.88 -15.18
C ASN A 267 -20.67 -11.40 -15.04
N LYS A 268 -19.48 -11.99 -14.88
CA LYS A 268 -19.30 -13.43 -14.67
C LYS A 268 -19.85 -13.86 -13.31
N HIS A 269 -20.29 -15.11 -13.25
CA HIS A 269 -20.82 -15.75 -12.06
C HIS A 269 -19.89 -16.88 -11.63
N TYR A 270 -19.83 -17.11 -10.32
CA TYR A 270 -18.85 -18.02 -9.73
C TYR A 270 -19.47 -18.90 -8.66
N ASP A 271 -18.90 -20.11 -8.54
CA ASP A 271 -19.16 -21.05 -7.45
C ASP A 271 -17.84 -21.41 -6.75
N PHE A 272 -17.94 -21.92 -5.52
CA PHE A 272 -16.79 -22.58 -4.89
C PHE A 272 -16.46 -23.92 -5.56
N THR A 273 -15.18 -24.13 -5.83
CA THR A 273 -14.65 -25.44 -6.23
C THR A 273 -14.77 -26.44 -5.09
N LYS A 274 -14.48 -27.72 -5.36
CA LYS A 274 -14.40 -28.76 -4.30
C LYS A 274 -13.36 -28.40 -3.23
N GLN A 275 -12.21 -27.88 -3.63
CA GLN A 275 -11.14 -27.45 -2.75
C GLN A 275 -11.56 -26.23 -1.92
N GLY A 276 -12.21 -25.23 -2.54
CA GLY A 276 -12.77 -24.08 -1.84
C GLY A 276 -13.77 -24.48 -0.76
N LYS A 277 -14.71 -25.37 -1.07
CA LYS A 277 -15.67 -25.91 -0.09
C LYS A 277 -14.98 -26.71 1.02
N ALA A 278 -13.97 -27.51 0.69
CA ALA A 278 -13.22 -28.30 1.66
C ALA A 278 -12.44 -27.42 2.64
N LEU A 279 -11.92 -26.28 2.18
CA LEU A 279 -11.10 -25.38 3.00
C LEU A 279 -11.83 -24.84 4.23
N PHE A 280 -13.14 -24.62 4.15
CA PHE A 280 -13.95 -24.18 5.30
C PHE A 280 -13.94 -25.16 6.50
N LYS A 281 -13.53 -26.41 6.29
CA LYS A 281 -13.36 -27.39 7.38
C LYS A 281 -12.08 -27.15 8.17
N PHE A 282 -11.07 -26.53 7.57
CA PHE A 282 -9.73 -26.39 8.14
C PHE A 282 -9.41 -24.97 8.60
N ILE A 283 -10.33 -24.04 8.40
CA ILE A 283 -10.21 -22.66 8.89
C ILE A 283 -11.21 -22.45 10.03
N ASN A 284 -10.74 -21.86 11.13
CA ASN A 284 -11.59 -21.55 12.28
C ASN A 284 -12.66 -20.53 11.87
N PRO A 285 -13.97 -20.85 12.01
CA PRO A 285 -15.03 -19.91 11.67
C PRO A 285 -15.01 -18.62 12.50
N GLU A 286 -14.43 -18.64 13.70
CA GLU A 286 -14.28 -17.45 14.54
C GLU A 286 -13.20 -16.46 14.06
N CYS A 287 -12.40 -16.84 13.05
CA CYS A 287 -11.53 -15.90 12.36
C CYS A 287 -12.33 -15.02 11.39
N TRP A 288 -13.57 -15.37 11.04
CA TRP A 288 -14.44 -14.47 10.28
C TRP A 288 -14.92 -13.33 11.16
N ASP A 289 -14.53 -12.12 10.78
CA ASP A 289 -14.85 -10.88 11.48
C ASP A 289 -15.32 -9.86 10.44
N ILE A 290 -16.64 -9.78 10.29
CA ILE A 290 -17.28 -8.90 9.34
C ILE A 290 -17.00 -7.42 9.64
N ASP A 291 -16.55 -7.07 10.85
CA ASP A 291 -16.26 -5.69 11.26
C ASP A 291 -14.77 -5.32 11.15
N MET A 292 -13.90 -6.28 10.82
CA MET A 292 -12.45 -6.08 10.83
C MET A 292 -12.01 -4.89 9.96
N LEU A 293 -12.61 -4.70 8.79
CA LEU A 293 -12.25 -3.60 7.90
C LEU A 293 -12.66 -2.23 8.48
N GLY A 294 -13.80 -2.17 9.17
CA GLY A 294 -14.24 -0.96 9.88
C GLY A 294 -13.40 -0.67 11.13
N LYS A 295 -13.05 -1.70 11.92
CA LYS A 295 -12.08 -1.58 13.03
C LYS A 295 -10.75 -0.99 12.57
N LEU A 296 -10.26 -1.45 11.41
CA LEU A 296 -9.01 -0.94 10.85
C LEU A 296 -9.11 0.56 10.51
N ILE A 297 -10.26 1.09 10.09
CA ILE A 297 -10.43 2.54 9.88
C ILE A 297 -10.26 3.27 11.21
N VAL A 298 -10.97 2.82 12.26
CA VAL A 298 -10.87 3.43 13.60
C VAL A 298 -9.44 3.39 14.14
N TRP A 299 -8.72 2.29 13.95
CA TRP A 299 -7.33 2.21 14.37
C TRP A 299 -6.40 3.11 13.56
N GLN A 300 -6.65 3.30 12.26
CA GLN A 300 -5.88 4.23 11.44
C GLN A 300 -6.05 5.67 11.90
N ASP A 301 -7.27 6.07 12.28
CA ASP A 301 -7.57 7.43 12.73
C ASP A 301 -6.99 7.72 14.12
N ASN A 302 -6.88 6.69 14.97
CA ASN A 302 -6.37 6.79 16.34
C ASN A 302 -4.92 6.31 16.49
N TRP A 303 -4.13 6.33 15.42
CA TRP A 303 -2.73 5.89 15.46
C TRP A 303 -1.81 7.01 16.01
N PRO A 304 -0.85 6.71 16.91
CA PRO A 304 -0.36 5.38 17.33
C PRO A 304 -1.03 4.76 18.57
N GLU A 305 -1.99 5.43 19.20
CA GLU A 305 -2.61 4.97 20.45
C GLU A 305 -3.34 3.63 20.28
N SER A 306 -3.90 3.37 19.10
CA SER A 306 -4.57 2.13 18.73
C SER A 306 -3.64 0.92 18.52
N LYS A 307 -2.30 1.12 18.53
CA LYS A 307 -1.34 0.06 18.18
C LYS A 307 -1.51 -1.19 19.04
N LYS A 308 -1.61 -1.04 20.36
CA LYS A 308 -1.72 -2.20 21.27
C LYS A 308 -2.98 -3.02 21.01
N GLU A 309 -4.10 -2.34 20.74
CA GLU A 309 -5.38 -2.99 20.40
C GLU A 309 -5.27 -3.77 19.10
N MET A 310 -4.58 -3.21 18.09
CA MET A 310 -4.33 -3.86 16.82
C MET A 310 -3.43 -5.11 16.97
N GLU A 311 -2.40 -5.04 17.82
CA GLU A 311 -1.55 -6.19 18.16
C GLU A 311 -2.36 -7.30 18.83
N ASP A 312 -3.17 -6.96 19.84
CA ASP A 312 -4.02 -7.92 20.54
C ASP A 312 -5.01 -8.60 19.60
N TYR A 313 -5.61 -7.82 18.70
CA TYR A 313 -6.50 -8.35 17.67
C TYR A 313 -5.79 -9.39 16.80
N LEU A 314 -4.62 -9.06 16.25
CA LEU A 314 -3.86 -9.96 15.38
C LEU A 314 -3.46 -11.23 16.13
N VAL A 315 -3.00 -11.12 17.38
CA VAL A 315 -2.63 -12.26 18.22
C VAL A 315 -3.84 -13.16 18.45
N GLN A 316 -4.98 -12.60 18.87
CA GLN A 316 -6.19 -13.38 19.12
C GLN A 316 -6.70 -14.05 17.84
N PHE A 317 -6.74 -13.32 16.73
CA PHE A 317 -7.17 -13.83 15.43
C PHE A 317 -6.37 -15.07 15.01
N PHE A 318 -5.04 -14.99 15.07
CA PHE A 318 -4.19 -16.07 14.60
C PHE A 318 -4.03 -17.22 15.61
N ARG A 319 -4.09 -16.95 16.92
CA ARG A 319 -4.15 -18.02 17.94
C ARG A 319 -5.35 -18.93 17.75
N LYS A 320 -6.53 -18.35 17.48
CA LYS A 320 -7.74 -19.12 17.15
C LYS A 320 -7.52 -20.09 15.99
N GLN A 321 -6.82 -19.65 14.94
CA GLN A 321 -6.51 -20.53 13.81
C GLN A 321 -5.46 -21.59 14.16
N MET A 322 -4.43 -21.25 14.95
CA MET A 322 -3.39 -22.19 15.37
C MET A 322 -3.93 -23.32 16.26
N GLU A 323 -4.87 -23.00 17.14
CA GLU A 323 -5.50 -23.95 18.06
C GLU A 323 -6.61 -24.78 17.37
N PHE A 324 -6.99 -24.41 16.15
CA PHE A 324 -8.05 -25.08 15.41
C PHE A 324 -7.56 -26.32 14.67
N ASN A 325 -8.05 -27.49 15.09
CA ASN A 325 -7.55 -28.76 14.59
C ASN A 325 -8.15 -29.21 13.24
N GLY A 326 -9.26 -28.58 12.80
CA GLY A 326 -9.90 -28.82 11.51
C GLY A 326 -10.54 -30.20 11.35
#